data_AF-A0A0D2FD59-F1
#
_entry.id   AF-A0A0D2FD59-F1
#
_cell.length_a   1.000
_cell.length_b   1.000
_cell.length_c   1.000
_cell.angle_alpha   90.00
_cell.angle_beta   90.00
_cell.angle_gamma   90.00
#
_symmetry.space_group_name_H-M   'P 1'
#
loop_
_entity.id
_entity.type
_entity.pdbx_description
1 polymer ?
#
loop_
_entity_poly.entity_id
_entity_poly.type
_entity_poly.pdbx_seq_one_letter_code
_entity_poly.pdbx_strand_id
1 'polypeptide(L)'
;MKHESVFFLPQVLSTGAISTEHMEGIPGKIKSLLIRVRAHAVRLVDAWMIPDYLLDSALGRSDGKVYEDLFNRAHRLNPLNKITYNPRYWDNELVMGAEDYDRGKQLSKL
;
A
#
# COMPACT_ATOMS: atom_id res chain seq x y z
N MET A 1 -9.43 7.64 6.57
CA MET A 1 -9.32 6.31 7.21
C MET A 1 -8.61 6.43 8.58
N LYS A 2 -9.21 7.12 9.56
CA LYS A 2 -8.65 7.34 10.91
C LYS A 2 -9.71 7.31 12.05
N HIS A 3 -10.85 6.64 11.88
CA HIS A 3 -12.01 6.87 12.76
C HIS A 3 -12.74 5.66 13.34
N GLU A 4 -12.25 4.42 13.21
CA GLU A 4 -13.13 3.28 13.54
C GLU A 4 -13.14 2.86 15.02
N SER A 5 -12.09 3.11 15.80
CA SER A 5 -12.07 2.71 17.23
C SER A 5 -12.67 3.76 18.19
N VAL A 6 -12.89 4.99 17.71
CA VAL A 6 -13.55 6.09 18.45
C VAL A 6 -15.06 6.12 18.15
N PHE A 7 -15.50 5.31 17.19
CA PHE A 7 -16.84 5.36 16.60
C PHE A 7 -17.98 5.07 17.59
N PHE A 8 -17.74 4.19 18.57
CA PHE A 8 -18.76 3.78 19.54
C PHE A 8 -18.82 4.65 20.81
N LEU A 9 -17.86 5.57 20.99
CA LEU A 9 -17.79 6.40 22.19
C LEU A 9 -19.05 7.27 22.44
N PRO A 10 -19.73 7.82 21.41
CA PRO A 10 -20.98 8.54 21.60
C PRO A 10 -22.11 7.66 22.15
N GLN A 11 -22.14 6.36 21.80
CA GLN A 11 -23.18 5.42 22.23
C GLN A 11 -23.00 4.92 23.68
N VAL A 12 -21.76 4.76 24.15
CA VAL A 12 -21.50 4.42 25.56
C VAL A 12 -21.72 5.61 26.50
N LEU A 13 -21.62 6.84 26.00
CA LEU A 13 -22.03 8.04 26.73
C LEU A 13 -23.56 8.16 26.79
N SER A 14 -24.26 7.94 25.68
CA SER A 14 -25.73 8.09 25.63
C SER A 14 -26.48 7.06 26.48
N THR A 15 -25.87 5.90 26.71
CA THR A 15 -26.40 4.84 27.58
C THR A 15 -26.07 5.05 29.07
N GLY A 16 -25.27 6.05 29.41
CA GLY A 16 -24.82 6.30 30.78
C GLY A 16 -23.85 5.25 31.33
N ALA A 17 -23.35 4.35 30.49
CA ALA A 17 -22.44 3.28 30.88
C ALA A 17 -21.04 3.79 31.26
N ILE A 18 -20.63 4.94 30.73
CA ILE A 18 -19.32 5.58 30.96
C ILE A 18 -19.51 7.08 31.17
N SER A 19 -18.82 7.66 32.16
CA SER A 19 -18.80 9.11 32.43
C SER A 19 -17.84 9.87 31.49
N THR A 20 -18.03 11.19 31.38
CA THR A 20 -17.15 12.08 30.59
C THR A 20 -15.71 12.07 31.10
N GLU A 21 -15.50 11.89 32.40
CA GLU A 21 -14.17 11.80 33.02
C GLU A 21 -13.40 10.55 32.55
N HIS A 22 -14.09 9.42 32.45
CA HIS A 22 -13.49 8.19 31.93
C HIS A 22 -13.15 8.29 30.43
N MET A 23 -13.94 9.05 29.68
CA MET A 23 -13.72 9.31 28.25
C MET A 23 -12.44 10.09 27.97
N GLU A 24 -12.12 11.08 28.80
CA GLU A 24 -10.89 11.89 28.64
C GLU A 24 -9.61 11.04 28.80
N GLY A 25 -9.66 10.00 29.63
CA GLY A 25 -8.53 9.09 29.87
C GLY A 25 -8.26 8.06 28.76
N ILE A 26 -9.26 7.71 27.95
CA ILE A 26 -9.17 6.63 26.95
C ILE A 26 -8.08 6.89 25.89
N PRO A 27 -8.00 8.08 25.24
CA PRO A 27 -6.98 8.34 24.24
C PRO A 27 -5.56 8.21 24.79
N GLY A 28 -5.33 8.66 26.03
CA GLY A 28 -4.05 8.52 26.72
C GLY A 28 -3.70 7.06 26.97
N LYS A 29 -4.68 6.27 27.41
CA LYS A 29 -4.49 4.83 27.64
C LYS A 29 -4.20 4.08 26.33
N ILE A 30 -4.92 4.36 25.25
CA ILE A 30 -4.68 3.76 23.93
C ILE A 30 -3.25 4.05 23.47
N LYS A 31 -2.79 5.31 23.56
CA LYS A 31 -1.40 5.66 23.21
C LYS A 31 -0.38 4.86 24.03
N SER A 32 -0.60 4.74 25.35
CA SER A 32 0.28 3.95 26.22
C SER A 32 0.34 2.46 25.82
N LEU A 33 -0.79 1.89 25.42
CA LEU A 33 -0.87 0.51 24.96
C LEU A 33 -0.20 0.32 23.60
N LEU A 34 -0.39 1.25 22.66
CA LEU A 34 0.26 1.21 21.35
C LEU A 34 1.80 1.24 21.49
N ILE A 35 2.34 2.02 22.42
CA ILE A 35 3.79 2.03 22.72
C ILE A 35 4.25 0.65 23.20
N ARG A 36 3.48 0.00 24.09
CA ARG A 36 3.81 -1.34 24.59
C ARG A 36 3.75 -2.40 23.48
N VAL A 37 2.74 -2.35 22.62
CA VAL A 37 2.56 -3.30 21.51
C VAL A 37 3.62 -3.10 20.41
N ARG A 38 4.08 -1.87 20.18
CA ARG A 38 5.04 -1.53 19.11
C ARG A 38 6.28 -2.43 19.09
N ALA A 39 6.87 -2.74 20.25
CA ALA A 39 8.07 -3.57 20.35
C ALA A 39 7.85 -5.05 19.96
N HIS A 40 6.59 -5.48 19.89
CA HIS A 40 6.17 -6.84 19.56
C HIS A 40 5.47 -6.93 18.20
N ALA A 41 5.18 -5.80 17.55
CA ALA A 41 4.33 -5.74 16.36
C ALA A 41 4.77 -6.71 15.25
N VAL A 42 6.07 -6.73 14.93
CA VAL A 42 6.63 -7.63 13.90
C VAL A 42 6.43 -9.09 14.31
N ARG A 43 6.82 -9.49 15.52
CA ARG A 43 6.66 -10.87 16.01
C ARG A 43 5.20 -11.34 16.07
N LEU A 44 4.27 -10.42 16.36
CA LEU A 44 2.84 -10.73 16.40
C LEU A 44 2.29 -11.04 15.00
N VAL A 45 2.80 -10.34 13.97
CA VAL A 45 2.43 -10.61 12.57
C VAL A 45 3.15 -11.86 12.06
N ASP A 46 4.42 -12.06 12.41
CA ASP A 46 5.20 -13.24 12.01
C ASP A 46 4.60 -14.55 12.57
N ALA A 47 3.95 -14.49 13.74
CA ALA A 47 3.31 -15.64 14.37
C ALA A 47 2.19 -16.27 13.53
N TRP A 48 1.66 -15.56 12.53
CA TRP A 48 0.66 -16.11 11.61
C TRP A 48 1.29 -17.04 10.56
N MET A 49 2.62 -17.04 10.45
CA MET A 49 3.38 -17.91 9.55
C MET A 49 2.88 -17.88 8.10
N ILE A 50 2.46 -16.71 7.63
CA ILE A 50 2.02 -16.52 6.24
C ILE A 50 3.26 -16.55 5.34
N PRO A 51 3.37 -17.48 4.38
CA PRO A 51 4.51 -17.55 3.50
C PRO A 51 4.48 -16.44 2.43
N ASP A 52 5.66 -15.99 1.98
CA ASP A 52 5.79 -14.86 1.04
C ASP A 52 5.06 -15.08 -0.29
N TYR A 53 4.90 -16.33 -0.75
CA TYR A 53 4.15 -16.63 -1.97
C TYR A 53 2.64 -16.40 -1.82
N LEU A 54 2.11 -16.58 -0.60
CA LEU A 54 0.70 -16.36 -0.29
C LEU A 54 0.43 -14.89 -0.02
N LEU A 55 1.36 -14.21 0.64
CA LEU A 55 1.28 -12.78 0.91
C LEU A 55 1.45 -11.94 -0.37
N ASP A 56 2.28 -12.40 -1.30
CA ASP A 56 2.63 -11.76 -2.58
C ASP A 56 2.79 -10.23 -2.49
N SER A 57 3.52 -9.78 -1.48
CA SER A 57 3.71 -8.36 -1.20
C SER A 57 5.19 -8.01 -1.15
N ALA A 58 5.62 -7.09 -2.01
CA ALA A 58 6.97 -6.56 -1.97
C ALA A 58 7.29 -5.81 -0.65
N LEU A 59 6.28 -5.15 -0.07
CA LEU A 59 6.43 -4.41 1.20
C LEU A 59 6.43 -5.32 2.42
N GLY A 60 5.73 -6.46 2.34
CA GLY A 60 5.51 -7.38 3.45
C GLY A 60 6.47 -8.56 3.50
N ARG A 61 7.54 -8.55 2.70
CA ARG A 61 8.49 -9.67 2.61
C ARG A 61 9.13 -9.99 3.95
N SER A 62 9.24 -11.29 4.23
CA SER A 62 9.89 -11.81 5.44
C SER A 62 11.37 -11.44 5.57
N ASP A 63 12.09 -11.30 4.45
CA ASP A 63 13.53 -11.00 4.40
C ASP A 63 13.87 -9.50 4.49
N GLY A 64 12.86 -8.62 4.50
CA GLY A 64 13.02 -7.17 4.54
C GLY A 64 13.65 -6.56 3.27
N LYS A 65 13.85 -7.32 2.19
CA LYS A 65 14.43 -6.83 0.92
C LYS A 65 13.41 -6.13 0.04
N VAL A 66 12.74 -5.14 0.62
CA VAL A 66 11.59 -4.45 0.03
C VAL A 66 11.95 -3.70 -1.25
N TYR A 67 13.04 -2.92 -1.23
CA TYR A 67 13.37 -2.03 -2.34
C TYR A 67 13.78 -2.78 -3.62
N GLU A 68 14.56 -3.86 -3.48
CA GLU A 68 15.01 -4.67 -4.61
C GLU A 68 13.82 -5.36 -5.29
N ASP A 69 12.92 -5.95 -4.50
CA ASP A 69 11.74 -6.62 -5.04
C ASP A 69 10.75 -5.64 -5.66
N LEU A 70 10.53 -4.49 -5.00
CA LEU A 70 9.65 -3.44 -5.53
C LEU A 70 10.17 -2.90 -6.86
N PHE A 71 11.48 -2.62 -6.96
CA PHE A 71 12.09 -2.18 -8.22
C PHE A 71 11.98 -3.25 -9.30
N ASN A 72 12.26 -4.52 -8.97
CA ASN A 72 12.15 -5.62 -9.91
C ASN A 72 10.73 -5.77 -10.47
N ARG A 73 9.72 -5.73 -9.60
CA ARG A 73 8.30 -5.79 -9.98
C ARG A 73 7.91 -4.60 -10.85
N ALA A 74 8.24 -3.39 -10.42
CA ALA A 74 7.84 -2.17 -11.12
C ALA A 74 8.56 -1.99 -12.45
N HIS A 75 9.86 -2.27 -12.52
CA HIS A 75 10.70 -1.97 -13.68
C HIS A 75 10.79 -3.13 -14.68
N ARG A 76 11.01 -4.37 -14.20
CA ARG A 76 11.28 -5.52 -15.08
C ARG A 76 10.05 -6.37 -15.37
N LEU A 77 9.19 -6.59 -14.37
CA LEU A 77 8.05 -7.49 -14.50
C LEU A 77 6.81 -6.78 -15.07
N ASN A 78 6.69 -5.46 -14.89
CA ASN A 78 5.56 -4.71 -15.41
C ASN A 78 5.53 -4.75 -16.96
N PRO A 79 4.49 -5.35 -17.58
CA PRO A 79 4.40 -5.45 -19.03
C PRO A 79 4.34 -4.09 -19.72
N LEU A 80 3.85 -3.04 -19.04
CA LEU A 80 3.76 -1.69 -19.60
C LEU A 80 5.13 -1.08 -19.90
N ASN A 81 6.20 -1.51 -19.22
CA ASN A 81 7.53 -0.97 -19.49
C ASN A 81 8.20 -1.59 -20.72
N LYS A 82 7.56 -2.60 -21.34
CA LYS A 82 8.03 -3.19 -22.60
C LYS A 82 7.52 -2.41 -23.82
N ILE A 83 6.54 -1.53 -23.61
CA ILE A 83 5.95 -0.73 -24.67
C ILE A 83 6.40 0.72 -24.50
N THR A 84 6.94 1.29 -25.57
CA THR A 84 7.10 2.74 -25.67
C THR A 84 5.80 3.30 -26.21
N TYR A 85 5.07 4.07 -25.42
CA TYR A 85 3.82 4.71 -25.86
C TYR A 85 3.92 6.22 -25.69
N ASN A 86 3.20 6.96 -26.53
CA ASN A 86 3.10 8.40 -26.41
C ASN A 86 2.20 8.79 -25.24
N PRO A 87 2.70 9.54 -24.24
CA PRO A 87 1.85 10.07 -23.17
C PRO A 87 0.82 11.09 -23.68
N ARG A 88 1.03 11.72 -24.84
CA ARG A 88 0.12 12.69 -25.46
C ARG A 88 -0.98 11.97 -26.23
N TYR A 89 -2.08 11.67 -25.55
CA TYR A 89 -3.23 10.96 -26.14
C TYR A 89 -3.90 11.71 -27.32
N TRP A 90 -3.68 13.02 -27.44
CA TRP A 90 -4.25 13.88 -28.48
C TRP A 90 -3.38 13.98 -29.74
N ASP A 91 -2.16 13.44 -29.71
CA ASP A 91 -1.23 13.52 -30.81
C ASP A 91 -1.26 12.23 -31.66
N ASN A 92 -1.34 12.37 -32.97
CA ASN A 92 -1.26 11.23 -33.89
C ASN A 92 0.22 10.99 -34.21
N GLU A 93 0.96 10.39 -33.28
CA GLU A 93 2.41 10.25 -33.42
C GLU A 93 2.79 9.31 -34.58
N LEU A 94 3.54 9.84 -35.55
CA LEU A 94 4.35 9.07 -36.50
C LEU A 94 5.76 8.95 -35.90
N VAL A 95 6.27 7.73 -35.79
CA VAL A 95 7.56 7.42 -35.15
C VAL A 95 8.71 8.22 -35.81
N MET A 96 9.28 9.19 -35.09
CA MET A 96 10.52 9.86 -35.52
C MET A 96 11.71 9.26 -34.75
N GLY A 97 12.67 8.69 -35.49
CA GLY A 97 13.92 8.17 -34.94
C GLY A 97 14.07 6.66 -34.86
N ALA A 98 13.27 5.87 -35.58
CA ALA A 98 13.57 4.45 -35.76
C ALA A 98 14.74 4.30 -36.74
N GLU A 99 15.94 4.00 -36.22
CA GLU A 99 16.94 3.28 -37.01
C GLU A 99 16.34 1.92 -37.40
N ASP A 100 15.85 1.89 -38.64
CA ASP A 100 15.62 0.75 -39.54
C ASP A 100 14.87 -0.53 -39.11
N TYR A 101 14.38 -0.69 -37.88
CA TYR A 101 13.63 -1.91 -37.51
C TYR A 101 12.10 -1.76 -37.33
N ASP A 102 11.58 -0.55 -37.08
CA ASP A 102 10.15 -0.37 -36.71
C ASP A 102 9.45 0.77 -37.49
N ARG A 103 9.83 1.00 -38.75
CA ARG A 103 9.05 1.88 -39.65
C ARG A 103 7.74 1.18 -40.05
N GLY A 104 6.66 1.44 -39.31
CA GLY A 104 5.30 1.18 -39.80
C GLY A 104 4.29 0.60 -38.80
N LYS A 105 4.65 0.37 -37.53
CA LYS A 105 3.65 -0.06 -36.54
C LYS A 105 2.92 1.15 -35.95
N GLN A 106 1.64 1.31 -36.27
CA GLN A 106 0.73 2.06 -35.41
C GLN A 106 0.62 1.29 -34.09
N LEU A 107 1.22 1.83 -33.03
CA LEU A 107 0.93 1.37 -31.68
C LEU A 107 -0.49 1.83 -31.34
N SER A 108 -1.33 0.88 -30.97
CA SER A 108 -2.76 1.09 -30.72
C SER A 108 -2.97 2.23 -29.73
N LYS A 109 -3.90 3.13 -30.07
CA LYS A 109 -4.48 4.04 -29.08
C LYS A 109 -5.17 3.20 -28.01
N LEU A 110 -4.91 3.50 -26.74
CA LEU A 110 -5.76 3.06 -25.63
C LEU A 110 -7.16 3.65 -25.78
#